data_AF-U4U139-F1
#
_entry.id   AF-U4U139-F1
#
_cell.length_a   1.000
_cell.length_b   1.000
_cell.length_c   1.000
_cell.angle_alpha   90.00
_cell.angle_beta   90.00
_cell.angle_gamma   90.00
#
_symmetry.space_group_name_H-M   'P 1'
#
loop_
_entity.id
_entity.type
_entity.pdbx_description
1 polymer ?
#
loop_
_entity_poly.entity_id
_entity_poly.type
_entity_poly.pdbx_seq_one_letter_code
_entity_poly.pdbx_strand_id
1 'polypeptide(L)'
;MSKIDHIKPQKIEYRDYEKYKFNCLKAVCDNDEYTFSAAKQQMSKCIVDKLKHTSLESSKSLYPILSQMQSLIEVEDCFQLFEGTNVDKILTKWRLQDLIIRKNDFQFVEPIAAQRITLLRELSRQQPLLRTVYCEMVLNFVDYAKEECHIKVAENALIDIQKIPDLDRSIESELQLRIVQLRWLNGDKMIAHQLLRNISLSAEITPRLKAKSLMLQGIYMAETYSDRAPILNRFESSLQIYEQMPIEDRTKEDLDNLEDNYDIFATFADREYQQIMAHIKSDLFQKKLSNIKSCKEMANALQRQKQKTDDEKKAGVINERQISIDENEIKAAFRDKQLVLQIALKHYINNLVASDKNNIKIFRVMALFIENKDNKSVIETLQQMIPKMSSYKYIPMLPQLIPHISNNPNDFFGQQINRIIEQCSTDHPHHTLPLLLALVNANKDREYTNSKKLGANDRSATAVAIIKKLRKTHLRNIVDRMLKLSEALIELAYYVPVLTSTRKNQFEIPNRYKIHGIKRFEDVLVPTCSIPPSRTNTYNTIE
;
A
#
# COMPACT_ATOMS: atom_id res chain seq x y z
N MET A 1 -44.75 69.33 -7.93
CA MET A 1 -44.90 68.05 -7.20
C MET A 1 -43.77 67.12 -7.61
N SER A 2 -42.94 66.79 -6.63
CA SER A 2 -42.00 65.67 -6.50
C SER A 2 -41.15 65.23 -7.70
N LYS A 3 -39.85 65.57 -7.61
CA LYS A 3 -38.74 64.84 -8.22
C LYS A 3 -38.79 63.37 -7.77
N ILE A 4 -38.79 62.43 -8.71
CA ILE A 4 -38.39 61.05 -8.45
C ILE A 4 -36.92 61.00 -8.82
N ASP A 5 -36.05 61.05 -7.80
CA ASP A 5 -34.63 60.86 -7.98
C ASP A 5 -34.39 59.47 -8.56
N HIS A 6 -33.87 59.44 -9.78
CA HIS A 6 -33.26 58.24 -10.34
C HIS A 6 -32.09 57.84 -9.45
N ILE A 7 -32.31 56.83 -8.61
CA ILE A 7 -31.23 56.08 -7.96
C ILE A 7 -30.41 55.48 -9.11
N LYS A 8 -29.29 56.14 -9.44
CA LYS A 8 -28.27 55.55 -10.30
C LYS A 8 -27.86 54.22 -9.65
N PRO A 9 -27.79 53.12 -10.40
CA PRO A 9 -27.18 51.91 -9.88
C PRO A 9 -25.77 52.28 -9.44
N GLN A 10 -25.47 52.14 -8.15
CA GLN A 10 -24.10 52.20 -7.66
C GLN A 10 -23.30 51.24 -8.54
N LYS A 11 -22.37 51.77 -9.33
CA LYS A 11 -21.32 50.97 -9.93
C LYS A 11 -20.69 50.21 -8.78
N ILE A 12 -20.91 48.91 -8.72
CA ILE A 12 -20.12 48.01 -7.89
C ILE A 12 -18.72 48.13 -8.50
N GLU A 13 -17.89 49.02 -7.94
CA GLU A 13 -16.45 48.91 -8.12
C GLU A 13 -16.10 47.53 -7.60
N TYR A 14 -15.85 46.60 -8.51
CA TYR A 14 -15.25 45.33 -8.16
C TYR A 14 -13.92 45.68 -7.49
N ARG A 15 -13.91 45.66 -6.16
CA ARG A 15 -12.69 45.83 -5.40
C ARG A 15 -11.76 44.71 -5.81
N ASP A 16 -10.65 45.07 -6.45
CA ASP A 16 -9.70 44.11 -6.97
C ASP A 16 -8.88 43.53 -5.83
N TYR A 17 -9.28 42.32 -5.41
CA TYR A 17 -8.60 41.57 -4.35
C TYR A 17 -7.10 41.39 -4.66
N GLU A 18 -6.73 41.09 -5.91
CA GLU A 18 -5.32 40.83 -6.27
C GLU A 18 -4.49 42.10 -6.18
N LYS A 19 -5.06 43.26 -6.55
CA LYS A 19 -4.42 44.57 -6.33
C LYS A 19 -4.10 44.82 -4.86
N TYR A 20 -5.08 44.62 -3.97
CA TYR A 20 -4.85 44.87 -2.54
C TYR A 20 -3.92 43.82 -1.91
N LYS A 21 -3.99 42.56 -2.36
CA LYS A 21 -3.03 41.52 -1.99
C LYS A 21 -1.61 41.92 -2.38
N PHE A 22 -1.39 42.33 -3.62
CA PHE A 22 -0.08 42.81 -4.09
C PHE A 22 0.43 43.99 -3.25
N ASN A 23 -0.43 44.97 -2.95
CA ASN A 23 -0.05 46.11 -2.11
C ASN A 23 0.33 45.68 -0.70
N CYS A 24 -0.37 44.71 -0.10
CA CYS A 24 0.01 44.15 1.20
C CYS A 24 1.40 43.50 1.12
N LEU A 25 1.61 42.60 0.15
CA LEU A 25 2.88 41.89 -0.03
C LEU A 25 4.05 42.87 -0.23
N LYS A 26 3.84 43.90 -1.05
CA LYS A 26 4.84 44.94 -1.28
C LYS A 26 5.14 45.75 -0.02
N ALA A 27 4.09 46.16 0.72
CA ALA A 27 4.25 46.90 1.97
C ALA A 27 4.97 46.09 3.05
N VAL A 28 4.77 44.77 3.09
CA VAL A 28 5.56 43.86 3.96
C VAL A 28 7.04 43.92 3.58
N CYS A 29 7.38 43.80 2.30
CA CYS A 29 8.78 43.86 1.85
C CYS A 29 9.43 45.23 2.09
N ASP A 30 8.67 46.32 1.94
CA ASP A 30 9.12 47.70 2.11
C ASP A 30 9.10 48.14 3.60
N ASN A 31 8.61 47.29 4.51
CA ASN A 31 8.38 47.58 5.93
C ASN A 31 7.52 48.85 6.16
N ASP A 32 6.47 49.04 5.34
CA ASP A 32 5.54 50.17 5.41
C ASP A 32 4.23 49.76 6.11
N GLU A 33 4.18 49.99 7.43
CA GLU A 33 3.03 49.66 8.28
C GLU A 33 1.75 50.40 7.86
N TYR A 34 1.86 51.64 7.39
CA TYR A 34 0.70 52.45 7.02
C TYR A 34 0.04 51.89 5.75
N THR A 35 0.83 51.67 4.70
CA THR A 35 0.32 51.08 3.45
C THR A 35 -0.16 49.66 3.68
N PHE A 36 0.54 48.88 4.51
CA PHE A 36 0.12 47.54 4.91
C PHE A 36 -1.27 47.55 5.57
N SER A 37 -1.46 48.37 6.60
CA SER A 37 -2.72 48.47 7.33
C SER A 37 -3.89 48.91 6.45
N ALA A 38 -3.65 49.90 5.58
CA ALA A 38 -4.66 50.37 4.62
C ALA A 38 -5.03 49.30 3.59
N ALA A 39 -4.02 48.62 3.00
CA ALA A 39 -4.23 47.57 2.01
C ALA A 39 -4.91 46.34 2.61
N LYS A 40 -4.49 45.91 3.82
CA LYS A 40 -5.10 44.82 4.60
C LYS A 40 -6.58 45.06 4.83
N GLN A 41 -6.96 46.28 5.23
CA GLN A 41 -8.36 46.63 5.47
C GLN A 41 -9.19 46.51 4.18
N GLN A 42 -8.65 46.94 3.04
CA GLN A 42 -9.35 46.83 1.75
C GLN A 42 -9.42 45.38 1.27
N MET A 43 -8.33 44.60 1.39
CA MET A 43 -8.31 43.17 1.08
C MET A 43 -9.35 42.40 1.91
N SER A 44 -9.44 42.68 3.21
CA SER A 44 -10.45 42.11 4.11
C SER A 44 -11.87 42.43 3.65
N LYS A 45 -12.13 43.69 3.28
CA LYS A 45 -13.43 44.10 2.75
C LYS A 45 -13.77 43.37 1.45
N CYS A 46 -12.80 43.16 0.55
CA CYS A 46 -13.01 42.36 -0.68
C CYS A 46 -13.46 40.94 -0.36
N ILE A 47 -12.82 40.28 0.60
CA ILE A 47 -13.15 38.91 1.00
C ILE A 47 -14.57 38.85 1.57
N VAL A 48 -14.90 39.77 2.48
CA VAL A 48 -16.23 39.85 3.09
C VAL A 48 -17.31 40.13 2.04
N ASP A 49 -17.04 41.03 1.09
CA ASP A 49 -17.99 41.34 0.02
C ASP A 49 -18.18 40.14 -0.93
N LYS A 50 -17.12 39.41 -1.29
CA LYS A 50 -17.25 38.15 -2.05
C LYS A 50 -18.08 37.12 -1.28
N LEU A 51 -17.85 36.96 0.03
CA LEU A 51 -18.58 36.00 0.86
C LEU A 51 -20.09 36.30 0.90
N LYS A 52 -20.47 37.58 1.04
CA LYS A 52 -21.89 38.01 1.03
C LYS A 52 -22.63 37.63 -0.25
N HIS A 53 -21.92 37.62 -1.38
CA HIS A 53 -22.52 37.38 -2.70
C HIS A 53 -22.33 35.95 -3.21
N THR A 54 -21.76 35.06 -2.39
CA THR A 54 -21.49 33.68 -2.79
C THR A 54 -22.72 32.80 -2.60
N SER A 55 -23.03 31.99 -3.62
CA SER A 55 -24.10 30.99 -3.54
C SER A 55 -23.75 29.92 -2.51
N LEU A 56 -24.70 29.63 -1.61
CA LEU A 56 -24.60 28.58 -0.59
C LEU A 56 -25.15 27.23 -1.08
N GLU A 57 -25.52 27.11 -2.36
CA GLU A 57 -26.03 25.85 -2.95
C GLU A 57 -24.97 24.74 -2.99
N SER A 58 -23.69 25.12 -3.03
CA SER A 58 -22.57 24.19 -2.96
C SER A 58 -21.57 24.69 -1.93
N SER A 59 -21.11 23.81 -1.05
CA SER A 59 -19.98 24.12 -0.16
C SER A 59 -18.70 24.41 -0.94
N LYS A 60 -18.60 23.97 -2.22
CA LYS A 60 -17.41 24.19 -3.04
C LYS A 60 -17.16 25.67 -3.37
N SER A 61 -18.22 26.49 -3.41
CA SER A 61 -18.13 27.92 -3.72
C SER A 61 -17.36 28.71 -2.65
N LEU A 62 -17.24 28.18 -1.43
CA LEU A 62 -16.59 28.83 -0.31
C LEU A 62 -15.05 28.67 -0.32
N TYR A 63 -14.51 27.59 -0.90
CA TYR A 63 -13.06 27.32 -0.85
C TYR A 63 -12.18 28.44 -1.45
N PRO A 64 -12.51 29.06 -2.59
CA PRO A 64 -11.73 30.19 -3.09
C PRO A 64 -11.65 31.35 -2.09
N ILE A 65 -12.74 31.60 -1.36
CA ILE A 65 -12.83 32.70 -0.39
C ILE A 65 -12.06 32.36 0.88
N LEU A 66 -12.17 31.12 1.35
CA LEU A 66 -11.39 30.64 2.49
C LEU A 66 -9.89 30.63 2.17
N SER A 67 -9.49 30.29 0.95
CA SER A 67 -8.09 30.38 0.50
C SER A 67 -7.58 31.83 0.47
N GLN A 68 -8.42 32.77 0.05
CA GLN A 68 -8.10 34.21 0.11
C GLN A 68 -8.00 34.73 1.55
N MET A 69 -8.88 34.25 2.44
CA MET A 69 -8.85 34.57 3.86
C MET A 69 -7.60 34.01 4.54
N GLN A 70 -7.22 32.76 4.25
CA GLN A 70 -5.97 32.20 4.76
C GLN A 70 -4.77 32.97 4.21
N SER A 71 -4.78 33.33 2.92
CA SER A 71 -3.72 34.16 2.30
C SER A 71 -3.55 35.49 3.03
N LEU A 72 -4.63 36.15 3.44
CA LEU A 72 -4.57 37.37 4.27
C LEU A 72 -3.89 37.11 5.61
N ILE A 73 -4.26 36.03 6.31
CA ILE A 73 -3.66 35.65 7.60
C ILE A 73 -2.15 35.40 7.45
N GLU A 74 -1.71 34.74 6.37
CA GLU A 74 -0.29 34.51 6.11
C GLU A 74 0.49 35.82 5.89
N VAL A 75 -0.11 36.81 5.22
CA VAL A 75 0.51 38.13 5.05
C VAL A 75 0.66 38.84 6.40
N GLU A 76 -0.31 38.71 7.29
CA GLU A 76 -0.24 39.25 8.67
C GLU A 76 0.84 38.57 9.51
N ASP A 77 0.90 37.24 9.46
CA ASP A 77 1.95 36.46 10.12
C ASP A 77 3.34 36.87 9.60
N CYS A 78 3.51 37.03 8.29
CA CYS A 78 4.77 37.49 7.69
C CYS A 78 5.16 38.89 8.15
N PHE A 79 4.21 39.82 8.28
CA PHE A 79 4.51 41.17 8.79
C PHE A 79 5.08 41.10 10.21
N GLN A 80 4.51 40.27 11.09
CA GLN A 80 5.04 40.03 12.45
C GLN A 80 6.42 39.38 12.45
N LEU A 81 6.69 38.47 11.51
CA LEU A 81 8.02 37.88 11.31
C LEU A 81 9.06 38.92 10.87
N PHE A 82 8.70 39.87 10.01
CA PHE A 82 9.57 40.99 9.62
C PHE A 82 9.95 41.85 10.82
N GLU A 83 9.02 42.10 11.74
CA GLU A 83 9.28 42.79 13.01
C GLU A 83 10.11 41.95 14.01
N GLY A 84 10.37 40.67 13.71
CA GLY A 84 11.13 39.75 14.56
C GLY A 84 10.36 39.22 15.77
N THR A 85 9.03 39.37 15.80
CA THR A 85 8.20 38.94 16.93
C THR A 85 7.62 37.55 16.70
N ASN A 86 7.54 36.73 17.77
CA ASN A 86 6.85 35.44 17.78
C ASN A 86 7.29 34.42 16.70
N VAL A 87 8.52 34.49 16.19
CA VAL A 87 9.02 33.66 15.09
C VAL A 87 8.71 32.17 15.26
N ASP A 88 9.14 31.57 16.36
CA ASP A 88 8.94 30.13 16.61
C ASP A 88 7.45 29.73 16.66
N LYS A 89 6.59 30.59 17.21
CA LYS A 89 5.15 30.34 17.30
C LYS A 89 4.51 30.34 15.91
N ILE A 90 4.89 31.29 15.05
CA ILE A 90 4.37 31.39 13.69
C ILE A 90 4.84 30.21 12.84
N LEU A 91 6.12 29.85 12.93
CA LEU A 91 6.66 28.69 12.21
C LEU A 91 5.99 27.38 12.63
N THR A 92 5.73 27.21 13.93
CA THR A 92 4.98 26.06 14.45
C THR A 92 3.54 26.06 13.97
N LYS A 93 2.87 27.22 13.98
CA LYS A 93 1.51 27.41 13.46
C LYS A 93 1.41 26.97 12.00
N TRP A 94 2.33 27.44 11.13
CA TRP A 94 2.32 27.08 9.71
C TRP A 94 2.57 25.59 9.47
N ARG A 95 3.52 24.97 10.20
CA ARG A 95 3.75 23.52 10.12
C ARG A 95 2.52 22.71 10.50
N LEU A 96 1.78 23.10 11.54
CA LEU A 96 0.53 22.45 11.93
C LEU A 96 -0.60 22.68 10.93
N GLN A 97 -0.70 23.89 10.37
CA GLN A 97 -1.70 24.23 9.35
C GLN A 97 -1.53 23.37 8.08
N ASP A 98 -0.30 23.14 7.65
CA ASP A 98 -0.01 22.30 6.48
C ASP A 98 -0.55 20.87 6.63
N LEU A 99 -0.51 20.30 7.85
CA LEU A 99 -1.07 18.96 8.12
C LEU A 99 -2.59 18.88 7.92
N ILE A 100 -3.28 20.02 8.01
CA ILE A 100 -4.73 20.13 7.87
C ILE A 100 -5.10 20.53 6.44
N ILE A 101 -4.46 21.56 5.91
CA ILE A 101 -4.85 22.21 4.66
C ILE A 101 -4.55 21.33 3.45
N ARG A 102 -3.48 20.51 3.47
CA ARG A 102 -3.10 19.60 2.37
C ARG A 102 -4.16 18.53 2.03
N LYS A 103 -5.18 18.35 2.88
CA LYS A 103 -6.32 17.47 2.60
C LYS A 103 -7.32 18.06 1.59
N ASN A 104 -7.18 19.34 1.23
CA ASN A 104 -8.04 20.02 0.26
C ASN A 104 -7.42 19.97 -1.15
N ASP A 105 -8.25 20.24 -2.17
CA ASP A 105 -7.81 20.33 -3.57
C ASP A 105 -6.61 21.29 -3.72
N PHE A 106 -5.57 20.84 -4.43
CA PHE A 106 -4.32 21.58 -4.65
C PHE A 106 -4.54 23.03 -5.13
N GLN A 107 -5.52 23.27 -5.99
CA GLN A 107 -5.86 24.60 -6.53
C GLN A 107 -6.15 25.67 -5.47
N PHE A 108 -6.58 25.28 -4.26
CA PHE A 108 -6.87 26.22 -3.17
C PHE A 108 -5.71 26.36 -2.19
N VAL A 109 -4.80 25.38 -2.16
CA VAL A 109 -3.67 25.31 -1.23
C VAL A 109 -2.41 25.91 -1.86
N GLU A 110 -2.20 25.66 -3.15
CA GLU A 110 -1.03 26.14 -3.90
C GLU A 110 -0.83 27.65 -3.80
N PRO A 111 -1.86 28.51 -3.94
CA PRO A 111 -1.66 29.96 -3.89
C PRO A 111 -1.19 30.45 -2.51
N ILE A 112 -1.59 29.75 -1.45
CA ILE A 112 -1.21 30.05 -0.06
C ILE A 112 0.26 29.68 0.14
N ALA A 113 0.65 28.47 -0.27
CA ALA A 113 2.02 27.99 -0.17
C ALA A 113 2.99 28.81 -1.02
N ALA A 114 2.62 29.13 -2.27
CA ALA A 114 3.43 29.96 -3.16
C ALA A 114 3.65 31.37 -2.60
N GLN A 115 2.62 31.98 -2.00
CA GLN A 115 2.75 33.26 -1.32
C GLN A 115 3.72 33.17 -0.14
N ARG A 116 3.54 32.18 0.74
CA ARG A 116 4.41 31.97 1.92
C ARG A 116 5.87 31.78 1.51
N ILE A 117 6.12 30.93 0.51
CA ILE A 117 7.45 30.69 -0.05
C ILE A 117 8.05 32.00 -0.56
N THR A 118 7.28 32.79 -1.31
CA THR A 118 7.75 34.07 -1.85
C THR A 118 8.15 35.04 -0.74
N LEU A 119 7.31 35.17 0.31
CA LEU A 119 7.58 36.04 1.45
C LEU A 119 8.80 35.56 2.26
N LEU A 120 8.89 34.26 2.54
CA LEU A 120 10.04 33.67 3.23
C LEU A 120 11.33 33.82 2.43
N ARG A 121 11.27 33.76 1.10
CA ARG A 121 12.44 33.99 0.25
C ARG A 121 13.01 35.38 0.49
N GLU A 122 12.16 36.40 0.45
CA GLU A 122 12.60 37.79 0.67
C GLU A 122 13.08 38.01 2.11
N LEU A 123 12.38 37.47 3.11
CA LEU A 123 12.79 37.48 4.52
C LEU A 123 14.15 36.83 4.74
N SER A 124 14.39 35.66 4.14
CA SER A 124 15.63 34.89 4.33
C SER A 124 16.87 35.62 3.81
N ARG A 125 16.72 36.55 2.86
CA ARG A 125 17.80 37.41 2.39
C ARG A 125 18.21 38.45 3.44
N GLN A 126 17.24 38.90 4.26
CA GLN A 126 17.48 39.88 5.33
C GLN A 126 17.87 39.21 6.65
N GLN A 127 17.31 38.03 6.93
CA GLN A 127 17.50 37.27 8.16
C GLN A 127 18.04 35.86 7.84
N PRO A 128 19.37 35.66 7.87
CA PRO A 128 19.98 34.37 7.51
C PRO A 128 19.48 33.17 8.31
N LEU A 129 19.01 33.37 9.55
CA LEU A 129 18.44 32.32 10.40
C LEU A 129 17.18 31.67 9.79
N LEU A 130 16.43 32.40 8.96
CA LEU A 130 15.23 31.88 8.28
C LEU A 130 15.55 31.12 6.98
N ARG A 131 16.81 31.13 6.54
CA ARG A 131 17.23 30.47 5.30
C ARG A 131 16.98 28.96 5.33
N THR A 132 17.29 28.31 6.45
CA THR A 132 17.01 26.87 6.65
C THR A 132 15.52 26.59 6.57
N VAL A 133 14.72 27.39 7.27
CA VAL A 133 13.25 27.27 7.29
C VAL A 133 12.66 27.47 5.89
N TYR A 134 13.13 28.46 5.15
CA TYR A 134 12.74 28.68 3.77
C TYR A 134 12.99 27.43 2.91
N CYS A 135 14.20 26.87 2.97
CA CYS A 135 14.53 25.67 2.20
C CYS A 135 13.65 24.48 2.59
N GLU A 136 13.45 24.22 3.88
CA GLU A 136 12.56 23.17 4.39
C GLU A 136 11.13 23.34 3.86
N MET A 137 10.58 24.56 3.90
CA MET A 137 9.22 24.82 3.44
C MET A 137 9.05 24.63 1.93
N VAL A 138 10.05 25.02 1.14
CA VAL A 138 10.02 24.78 -0.31
C VAL A 138 10.12 23.29 -0.62
N LEU A 139 11.03 22.55 0.03
CA LEU A 139 11.13 21.09 -0.15
C LEU A 139 9.81 20.38 0.21
N ASN A 140 9.19 20.78 1.33
CA ASN A 140 7.89 20.28 1.76
C ASN A 140 6.75 20.59 0.77
N PHE A 141 6.78 21.77 0.13
CA PHE A 141 5.82 22.14 -0.91
C PHE A 141 6.05 21.37 -2.21
N VAL A 142 7.31 21.12 -2.57
CA VAL A 142 7.70 20.30 -3.72
C VAL A 142 7.17 18.88 -3.58
N ASP A 143 7.27 18.29 -2.39
CA ASP A 143 6.69 16.97 -2.12
C ASP A 143 5.17 16.97 -2.27
N TYR A 144 4.48 17.99 -1.75
CA TYR A 144 3.03 18.12 -1.93
C TYR A 144 2.62 18.30 -3.40
N ALA A 145 3.29 19.19 -4.14
CA ALA A 145 3.02 19.39 -5.56
C ALA A 145 3.32 18.13 -6.40
N LYS A 146 4.33 17.35 -6.00
CA LYS A 146 4.64 16.04 -6.61
C LYS A 146 3.54 15.01 -6.34
N GLU A 147 3.06 14.92 -5.09
CA GLU A 147 1.97 14.02 -4.68
C GLU A 147 0.66 14.31 -5.44
N GLU A 148 0.36 15.59 -5.67
CA GLU A 148 -0.80 16.06 -6.46
C GLU A 148 -0.53 16.08 -7.98
N CYS A 149 0.58 15.50 -8.44
CA CYS A 149 0.96 15.40 -9.86
C CYS A 149 1.19 16.75 -10.58
N HIS A 150 1.46 17.83 -9.87
CA HIS A 150 1.81 19.16 -10.41
C HIS A 150 3.32 19.34 -10.59
N ILE A 151 3.93 18.49 -11.43
CA ILE A 151 5.40 18.38 -11.60
C ILE A 151 6.08 19.71 -11.96
N LYS A 152 5.51 20.50 -12.88
CA LYS A 152 6.10 21.80 -13.28
C LYS A 152 6.14 22.82 -12.14
N VAL A 153 5.12 22.81 -11.27
CA VAL A 153 5.07 23.71 -10.10
C VAL A 153 6.20 23.33 -9.12
N ALA A 154 6.38 22.03 -8.90
CA ALA A 154 7.47 21.50 -8.09
C ALA A 154 8.86 21.85 -8.68
N GLU A 155 9.07 21.66 -9.99
CA GLU A 155 10.34 22.02 -10.64
C GLU A 155 10.66 23.51 -10.49
N ASN A 156 9.68 24.38 -10.74
CA ASN A 156 9.84 25.83 -10.63
C ASN A 156 10.23 26.26 -9.21
N ALA A 157 9.64 25.63 -8.19
CA ALA A 157 9.94 25.93 -6.79
C ALA A 157 11.41 25.61 -6.42
N LEU A 158 12.00 24.58 -7.03
CA LEU A 158 13.40 24.20 -6.76
C LEU A 158 14.44 25.11 -7.42
N ILE A 159 14.08 25.87 -8.46
CA ILE A 159 15.04 26.72 -9.20
C ILE A 159 15.72 27.73 -8.28
N ASP A 160 14.98 28.30 -7.33
CA ASP A 160 15.52 29.34 -6.47
C ASP A 160 16.39 28.80 -5.35
N ILE A 161 16.08 27.64 -4.77
CA ILE A 161 16.93 27.02 -3.75
C ILE A 161 18.29 26.61 -4.35
N GLN A 162 18.31 26.12 -5.59
CA GLN A 162 19.55 25.72 -6.28
C GLN A 162 20.55 26.87 -6.46
N LYS A 163 20.09 28.13 -6.44
CA LYS A 163 20.95 29.31 -6.58
C LYS A 163 21.58 29.75 -5.27
N ILE A 164 21.19 29.17 -4.13
CA ILE A 164 21.65 29.63 -2.83
C ILE A 164 23.02 28.97 -2.52
N PRO A 165 24.09 29.76 -2.32
CA PRO A 165 25.43 29.23 -2.09
C PRO A 165 25.59 28.69 -0.66
N ASP A 166 26.42 27.66 -0.46
CA ASP A 166 26.73 27.09 0.86
C ASP A 166 25.48 26.60 1.61
N LEU A 167 24.68 25.74 0.97
CA LEU A 167 23.57 25.06 1.64
C LEU A 167 24.10 24.08 2.68
N ASP A 168 23.35 23.91 3.77
CA ASP A 168 23.62 22.82 4.69
C ASP A 168 23.55 21.48 3.95
N ARG A 169 24.46 20.57 4.29
CA ARG A 169 24.63 19.29 3.58
C ARG A 169 23.38 18.41 3.65
N SER A 170 22.59 18.53 4.72
CA SER A 170 21.30 17.85 4.82
C SER A 170 20.33 18.38 3.76
N ILE A 171 20.20 19.70 3.65
CA ILE A 171 19.30 20.35 2.68
C ILE A 171 19.76 20.08 1.25
N GLU A 172 21.05 20.12 0.98
CA GLU A 172 21.61 19.80 -0.33
C GLU A 172 21.28 18.36 -0.73
N SER A 173 21.42 17.41 0.20
CA SER A 173 21.07 16.01 -0.03
C SER A 173 19.59 15.83 -0.38
N GLU A 174 18.71 16.49 0.36
CA GLU A 174 17.26 16.47 0.12
C GLU A 174 16.90 17.12 -1.24
N LEU A 175 17.53 18.26 -1.56
CA LEU A 175 17.36 18.94 -2.83
C LEU A 175 17.74 18.02 -4.01
N GLN A 176 18.90 17.39 -3.96
CA GLN A 176 19.35 16.45 -5.00
C GLN A 176 18.38 15.28 -5.18
N LEU A 177 17.83 14.75 -4.06
CA LEU A 177 16.83 13.70 -4.11
C LEU A 177 15.56 14.14 -4.84
N ARG A 178 15.00 15.29 -4.49
CA ARG A 178 13.77 15.81 -5.13
C ARG A 178 14.02 16.14 -6.62
N ILE A 179 15.18 16.68 -6.99
CA ILE A 179 15.56 16.91 -8.41
C ILE A 179 15.52 15.60 -9.20
N VAL A 180 16.15 14.56 -8.69
CA VAL A 180 16.16 13.24 -9.35
C VAL A 180 14.73 12.70 -9.49
N GLN A 181 13.92 12.76 -8.44
CA GLN A 181 12.55 12.27 -8.45
C GLN A 181 11.69 13.02 -9.47
N LEU A 182 11.82 14.35 -9.57
CA LEU A 182 11.08 15.14 -10.55
C LEU A 182 11.51 14.82 -11.98
N ARG A 183 12.82 14.71 -12.25
CA ARG A 183 13.32 14.28 -13.57
C ARG A 183 12.78 12.90 -13.94
N TRP A 184 12.72 12.00 -12.98
CA TRP A 184 12.14 10.68 -13.17
C TRP A 184 10.66 10.75 -13.56
N LEU A 185 9.85 11.51 -12.81
CA LEU A 185 8.42 11.67 -13.04
C LEU A 185 8.10 12.42 -14.34
N ASN A 186 8.97 13.35 -14.75
CA ASN A 186 8.86 14.07 -16.02
C ASN A 186 9.19 13.21 -17.25
N GLY A 187 9.71 11.99 -17.05
CA GLY A 187 10.08 11.06 -18.13
C GLY A 187 11.56 11.12 -18.53
N ASP A 188 12.34 12.03 -17.96
CA ASP A 188 13.78 12.20 -18.20
C ASP A 188 14.62 11.15 -17.43
N LYS A 189 14.22 9.88 -17.50
CA LYS A 189 14.77 8.78 -16.68
C LYS A 189 16.28 8.58 -16.86
N MET A 190 16.81 8.81 -18.07
CA MET A 190 18.25 8.72 -18.34
C MET A 190 19.04 9.80 -17.59
N ILE A 191 18.54 11.04 -17.57
CA ILE A 191 19.16 12.15 -16.83
C ILE A 191 19.10 11.85 -15.32
N ALA A 192 17.92 11.42 -14.84
CA ALA A 192 17.75 11.01 -13.45
C ALA A 192 18.75 9.90 -13.06
N HIS A 193 18.95 8.90 -13.92
CA HIS A 193 19.93 7.85 -13.70
C HIS A 193 21.38 8.36 -13.64
N GLN A 194 21.78 9.27 -14.54
CA GLN A 194 23.12 9.88 -14.51
C GLN A 194 23.34 10.67 -13.22
N LEU A 195 22.35 11.46 -12.79
CA LEU A 195 22.39 12.19 -11.53
C LEU A 195 22.53 11.24 -10.33
N LEU A 196 21.75 10.16 -10.29
CA LEU A 196 21.84 9.12 -9.26
C LEU A 196 23.22 8.47 -9.19
N ARG A 197 23.84 8.22 -10.35
CA ARG A 197 25.20 7.67 -10.42
C ARG A 197 26.21 8.65 -9.83
N ASN A 198 26.12 9.93 -10.19
CA ASN A 198 27.01 10.97 -9.67
C ASN A 198 26.86 11.14 -8.15
N ILE A 199 25.62 11.17 -7.66
CA ILE A 199 25.31 11.21 -6.23
C ILE A 199 25.96 10.02 -5.51
N SER A 200 25.84 8.82 -6.06
CA SER A 200 26.38 7.59 -5.45
C SER A 200 27.90 7.50 -5.43
N LEU A 201 28.59 8.26 -6.29
CA LEU A 201 30.05 8.37 -6.32
C LEU A 201 30.59 9.42 -5.33
N SER A 202 29.72 10.28 -4.78
CA SER A 202 30.11 11.26 -3.77
C SER A 202 30.59 10.57 -2.51
N ALA A 203 31.79 10.92 -2.04
CA ALA A 203 32.33 10.47 -0.75
C ALA A 203 31.49 10.97 0.43
N GLU A 204 30.69 12.01 0.20
CA GLU A 204 29.92 12.73 1.19
C GLU A 204 28.42 12.36 1.20
N ILE A 205 28.02 11.31 0.50
CA ILE A 205 26.62 10.89 0.46
C ILE A 205 26.11 10.40 1.83
N THR A 206 24.94 10.92 2.26
CA THR A 206 24.29 10.43 3.48
C THR A 206 23.76 9.00 3.29
N PRO A 207 23.69 8.17 4.34
CA PRO A 207 23.17 6.81 4.23
C PRO A 207 21.75 6.77 3.64
N ARG A 208 20.88 7.72 4.01
CA ARG A 208 19.51 7.87 3.48
C ARG A 208 19.49 8.06 1.97
N LEU A 209 20.22 9.08 1.49
CA LEU A 209 20.29 9.40 0.07
C LEU A 209 20.91 8.24 -0.71
N LYS A 210 21.92 7.56 -0.14
CA LYS A 210 22.53 6.38 -0.73
C LYS A 210 21.53 5.23 -0.89
N ALA A 211 20.78 4.91 0.16
CA ALA A 211 19.78 3.85 0.12
C ALA A 211 18.71 4.16 -0.93
N LYS A 212 18.13 5.37 -0.91
CA LYS A 212 17.13 5.79 -1.91
C LYS A 212 17.68 5.80 -3.32
N SER A 213 18.93 6.26 -3.50
CA SER A 213 19.61 6.28 -4.80
C SER A 213 19.78 4.87 -5.38
N LEU A 214 20.27 3.93 -4.56
CA LEU A 214 20.43 2.53 -4.96
C LEU A 214 19.10 1.90 -5.36
N MET A 215 18.02 2.17 -4.60
CA MET A 215 16.68 1.70 -4.95
C MET A 215 16.23 2.23 -6.31
N LEU A 216 16.31 3.54 -6.55
CA LEU A 216 15.92 4.16 -7.82
C LEU A 216 16.78 3.67 -9.00
N GLN A 217 18.08 3.44 -8.78
CA GLN A 217 18.94 2.78 -9.78
C GLN A 217 18.46 1.37 -10.09
N GLY A 218 18.09 0.58 -9.07
CA GLY A 218 17.52 -0.75 -9.28
C GLY A 218 16.24 -0.73 -10.12
N ILE A 219 15.35 0.24 -9.87
CA ILE A 219 14.13 0.44 -10.69
C ILE A 219 14.50 0.76 -12.13
N TYR A 220 15.42 1.70 -12.36
CA TYR A 220 15.91 2.04 -13.70
C TYR A 220 16.45 0.81 -14.41
N MET A 221 17.24 0.04 -13.68
CA MET A 221 17.90 -1.11 -14.23
C MET A 221 16.89 -2.21 -14.62
N ALA A 222 15.84 -2.40 -13.83
CA ALA A 222 14.76 -3.35 -14.11
C ALA A 222 13.91 -3.00 -15.35
N GLU A 223 13.87 -1.71 -15.73
CA GLU A 223 13.16 -1.24 -16.92
C GLU A 223 14.02 -1.31 -18.20
N THR A 224 15.35 -1.18 -18.07
CA THR A 224 16.24 -0.94 -19.23
C THR A 224 17.28 -2.04 -19.48
N TYR A 225 17.62 -2.85 -18.48
CA TYR A 225 18.63 -3.89 -18.58
C TYR A 225 18.01 -5.28 -18.46
N SER A 226 18.68 -6.27 -19.06
CA SER A 226 18.26 -7.68 -19.01
C SER A 226 18.85 -8.44 -17.82
N ASP A 227 19.99 -7.99 -17.27
CA ASP A 227 20.72 -8.74 -16.25
C ASP A 227 20.13 -8.58 -14.86
N ARG A 228 19.65 -9.69 -14.29
CA ARG A 228 19.00 -9.75 -12.99
C ARG A 228 19.94 -9.46 -11.81
N ALA A 229 21.12 -10.07 -11.79
CA ALA A 229 22.02 -10.03 -10.63
C ALA A 229 22.36 -8.60 -10.13
N PRO A 230 22.74 -7.64 -10.99
CA PRO A 230 23.02 -6.28 -10.52
C PRO A 230 21.76 -5.57 -10.02
N ILE A 231 20.58 -5.86 -10.58
CA ILE A 231 19.30 -5.29 -10.12
C ILE A 231 19.00 -5.74 -8.69
N LEU A 232 19.07 -7.06 -8.43
CA LEU A 232 18.81 -7.61 -7.09
C LEU A 232 19.78 -7.02 -6.05
N ASN A 233 21.06 -6.87 -6.42
CA ASN A 233 22.08 -6.28 -5.55
C ASN A 233 21.75 -4.82 -5.17
N ARG A 234 21.23 -4.02 -6.10
CA ARG A 234 20.82 -2.63 -5.82
C ARG A 234 19.69 -2.56 -4.79
N PHE A 235 18.66 -3.39 -4.93
CA PHE A 235 17.57 -3.44 -3.95
C PHE A 235 18.04 -3.94 -2.59
N GLU A 236 18.79 -5.04 -2.56
CA GLU A 236 19.33 -5.63 -1.32
C GLU A 236 20.26 -4.65 -0.59
N SER A 237 21.20 -4.00 -1.29
CA SER A 237 22.10 -3.01 -0.70
C SER A 237 21.35 -1.81 -0.13
N SER A 238 20.27 -1.37 -0.79
CA SER A 238 19.43 -0.30 -0.30
C SER A 238 18.72 -0.70 1.00
N LEU A 239 18.14 -1.92 1.05
CA LEU A 239 17.50 -2.44 2.26
C LEU A 239 18.49 -2.56 3.42
N GLN A 240 19.68 -3.10 3.17
CA GLN A 240 20.71 -3.26 4.19
C GLN A 240 21.09 -1.93 4.85
N ILE A 241 21.18 -0.85 4.06
CA ILE A 241 21.48 0.48 4.61
C ILE A 241 20.35 0.95 5.53
N TYR A 242 19.08 0.84 5.12
CA TYR A 242 17.95 1.21 5.98
C TYR A 242 17.86 0.34 7.23
N GLU A 243 18.10 -0.97 7.10
CA GLU A 243 18.05 -1.92 8.23
C GLU A 243 19.18 -1.67 9.24
N GLN A 244 20.34 -1.17 8.80
CA GLN A 244 21.48 -0.81 9.65
C GLN A 244 21.32 0.54 10.36
N MET A 245 20.39 1.40 9.92
CA MET A 245 20.11 2.67 10.62
C MET A 245 19.48 2.41 12.00
N PRO A 246 19.89 3.14 13.05
CA PRO A 246 19.23 3.08 14.36
C PRO A 246 17.73 3.38 14.24
N ILE A 247 16.89 2.66 14.98
CA ILE A 247 15.43 2.80 14.89
C ILE A 247 14.99 4.23 15.25
N GLU A 248 15.65 4.85 16.23
CA GLU A 248 15.38 6.21 16.71
C GLU A 248 15.66 7.29 15.66
N ASP A 249 16.61 7.04 14.76
CA ASP A 249 17.02 7.99 13.73
C ASP A 249 16.13 7.92 12.48
N ARG A 250 15.32 6.86 12.32
CA ARG A 250 14.49 6.64 11.12
C ARG A 250 13.32 7.62 11.10
N THR A 251 13.22 8.39 10.03
CA THR A 251 12.04 9.24 9.78
C THR A 251 10.91 8.40 9.21
N LYS A 252 9.71 8.98 9.19
CA LYS A 252 8.58 8.41 8.47
C LYS A 252 8.91 8.14 6.99
N GLU A 253 9.62 9.06 6.33
CA GLU A 253 10.04 8.88 4.93
C GLU A 253 10.98 7.68 4.75
N ASP A 254 11.87 7.40 5.71
CA ASP A 254 12.71 6.20 5.65
C ASP A 254 11.91 4.91 5.77
N LEU A 255 10.91 4.89 6.66
CA LEU A 255 10.03 3.74 6.82
C LEU A 255 9.21 3.52 5.55
N ASP A 256 8.62 4.59 4.99
CA ASP A 256 7.89 4.52 3.72
C ASP A 256 8.82 4.02 2.59
N ASN A 257 10.06 4.49 2.53
CA ASN A 257 11.06 4.05 1.55
C ASN A 257 11.48 2.59 1.73
N LEU A 258 11.66 2.13 2.97
CA LEU A 258 11.97 0.74 3.31
C LEU A 258 10.82 -0.18 2.87
N GLU A 259 9.59 0.22 3.18
CA GLU A 259 8.38 -0.49 2.78
C GLU A 259 8.23 -0.58 1.26
N ASP A 260 8.37 0.55 0.56
CA ASP A 260 8.30 0.62 -0.89
C ASP A 260 9.41 -0.24 -1.53
N ASN A 261 10.62 -0.25 -0.96
CA ASN A 261 11.71 -1.09 -1.44
C ASN A 261 11.38 -2.59 -1.30
N TYR A 262 10.83 -3.03 -0.17
CA TYR A 262 10.37 -4.41 -0.03
C TYR A 262 9.32 -4.78 -1.09
N ASP A 263 8.35 -3.91 -1.38
CA ASP A 263 7.33 -4.18 -2.40
C ASP A 263 7.91 -4.23 -3.82
N ILE A 264 8.77 -3.27 -4.17
CA ILE A 264 9.42 -3.20 -5.48
C ILE A 264 10.31 -4.42 -5.70
N PHE A 265 11.11 -4.79 -4.70
CA PHE A 265 12.02 -5.92 -4.79
C PHE A 265 11.25 -7.24 -4.92
N ALA A 266 10.20 -7.42 -4.12
CA ALA A 266 9.35 -8.60 -4.20
C ALA A 266 8.63 -8.70 -5.54
N THR A 267 8.08 -7.59 -6.03
CA THR A 267 7.36 -7.52 -7.31
C THR A 267 8.28 -7.77 -8.50
N PHE A 268 9.51 -7.26 -8.45
CA PHE A 268 10.52 -7.57 -9.45
C PHE A 268 10.87 -9.07 -9.46
N ALA A 269 11.17 -9.64 -8.29
CA ALA A 269 11.50 -11.06 -8.16
C ALA A 269 10.34 -11.97 -8.58
N ASP A 270 9.10 -11.59 -8.29
CA ASP A 270 7.91 -12.31 -8.73
C ASP A 270 7.72 -12.23 -10.25
N ARG A 271 7.94 -11.07 -10.87
CA ARG A 271 7.93 -10.95 -12.34
C ARG A 271 8.94 -11.90 -12.97
N GLU A 272 10.16 -11.93 -12.45
CA GLU A 272 11.23 -12.84 -12.89
C GLU A 272 10.83 -14.31 -12.69
N TYR A 273 10.23 -14.64 -11.56
CA TYR A 273 9.70 -15.98 -11.28
C TYR A 273 8.66 -16.39 -12.33
N GLN A 274 7.71 -15.52 -12.67
CA GLN A 274 6.69 -15.80 -13.68
C GLN A 274 7.28 -15.96 -15.07
N GLN A 275 8.27 -15.16 -15.45
CA GLN A 275 8.98 -15.31 -16.72
C GLN A 275 9.71 -16.66 -16.81
N ILE A 276 10.44 -17.05 -15.75
CA ILE A 276 11.11 -18.35 -15.70
C ILE A 276 10.09 -19.49 -15.75
N MET A 277 8.98 -19.37 -15.02
CA MET A 277 7.92 -20.38 -15.04
C MET A 277 7.26 -20.51 -16.42
N ALA A 278 7.03 -19.40 -17.12
CA ALA A 278 6.53 -19.42 -18.50
C ALA A 278 7.52 -20.11 -19.45
N HIS A 279 8.81 -19.79 -19.32
CA HIS A 279 9.86 -20.46 -20.08
C HIS A 279 9.94 -21.97 -19.81
N ILE A 280 9.92 -22.38 -18.53
CA ILE A 280 9.92 -23.81 -18.14
C ILE A 280 8.69 -24.54 -18.68
N LYS A 281 7.51 -23.90 -18.67
CA LYS A 281 6.27 -24.47 -19.21
C LYS A 281 6.20 -24.48 -20.74
N SER A 282 7.10 -23.79 -21.43
CA SER A 282 7.08 -23.71 -22.90
C SER A 282 7.30 -25.08 -23.56
N ASP A 283 6.69 -25.28 -24.73
CA ASP A 283 6.82 -26.52 -25.50
C ASP A 283 8.28 -26.82 -25.85
N LEU A 284 9.07 -25.78 -26.13
CA LEU A 284 10.49 -25.92 -26.44
C LEU A 284 11.26 -26.52 -25.26
N PHE A 285 11.03 -26.00 -24.06
CA PHE A 285 11.71 -26.48 -22.84
C PHE A 285 11.23 -27.88 -22.45
N GLN A 286 9.94 -28.17 -22.59
CA GLN A 286 9.39 -29.51 -22.34
C GLN A 286 9.91 -30.55 -23.34
N LYS A 287 10.03 -30.19 -24.63
CA LYS A 287 10.69 -31.03 -25.63
C LYS A 287 12.16 -31.26 -25.30
N LYS A 288 12.89 -30.23 -24.88
CA LYS A 288 14.29 -30.36 -24.42
C LYS A 288 14.41 -31.37 -23.26
N LEU A 289 13.53 -31.28 -22.27
CA LEU A 289 13.46 -32.25 -21.16
C LEU A 289 13.20 -33.69 -21.64
N SER A 290 12.26 -33.87 -22.57
CA SER A 290 11.95 -35.19 -23.14
C SER A 290 13.12 -35.76 -23.96
N ASN A 291 13.74 -34.92 -24.79
CA ASN A 291 14.88 -35.30 -25.62
C ASN A 291 16.06 -35.76 -24.77
N ILE A 292 16.37 -35.07 -23.68
CA ILE A 292 17.46 -35.48 -22.78
C ILE A 292 17.19 -36.85 -22.15
N LYS A 293 15.94 -37.13 -21.73
CA LYS A 293 15.57 -38.45 -21.21
C LYS A 293 15.80 -39.54 -22.27
N SER A 294 15.31 -39.31 -23.48
CA SER A 294 15.46 -40.23 -24.61
C SER A 294 16.94 -40.42 -25.00
N CYS A 295 17.73 -39.35 -25.09
CA CYS A 295 19.16 -39.40 -25.40
C CYS A 295 19.94 -40.14 -24.31
N LYS A 296 19.56 -40.04 -23.03
CA LYS A 296 20.16 -40.82 -21.94
C LYS A 296 19.82 -42.31 -22.03
N GLU A 297 18.58 -42.64 -22.35
CA GLU A 297 18.17 -44.04 -22.56
C GLU A 297 18.95 -44.65 -23.72
N MET A 298 19.08 -43.93 -24.84
CA MET A 298 19.90 -44.34 -25.98
C MET A 298 21.38 -44.46 -25.62
N ALA A 299 21.96 -43.49 -24.90
CA ALA A 299 23.35 -43.55 -24.45
C ALA A 299 23.60 -44.78 -23.54
N ASN A 300 22.68 -45.07 -22.61
CA ASN A 300 22.75 -46.26 -21.77
C ASN A 300 22.63 -47.56 -22.56
N ALA A 301 21.77 -47.60 -23.59
CA ALA A 301 21.65 -48.75 -24.48
C ALA A 301 22.93 -48.97 -25.29
N LEU A 302 23.50 -47.90 -25.85
CA LEU A 302 24.78 -47.93 -26.57
C LEU A 302 25.93 -48.35 -25.65
N GLN A 303 25.93 -47.95 -24.37
CA GLN A 303 26.93 -48.42 -23.39
C GLN A 303 26.86 -49.94 -23.14
N ARG A 304 25.70 -50.58 -23.27
CA ARG A 304 25.52 -52.03 -23.08
C ARG A 304 25.93 -52.88 -24.29
N GLN A 305 26.19 -52.25 -25.44
CA GLN A 305 26.57 -52.94 -26.67
C GLN A 305 28.06 -53.34 -26.64
N LYS A 306 28.37 -54.62 -26.85
CA LYS A 306 29.75 -55.19 -26.72
C LYS A 306 30.69 -54.86 -27.88
N GLN A 307 30.16 -54.53 -29.06
CA GLN A 307 30.93 -54.14 -30.23
C GLN A 307 30.46 -52.76 -30.70
N LYS A 308 31.41 -51.83 -30.83
CA LYS A 308 31.18 -50.45 -31.28
C LYS A 308 32.18 -50.09 -32.36
N THR A 309 31.69 -49.47 -33.42
CA THR A 309 32.54 -48.81 -34.41
C THR A 309 33.21 -47.57 -33.78
N ASP A 310 34.33 -47.11 -34.34
CA ASP A 310 35.02 -45.93 -33.82
C ASP A 310 34.22 -44.63 -33.99
N ASP A 311 33.37 -44.56 -35.00
CA ASP A 311 32.47 -43.42 -35.20
C ASP A 311 31.32 -43.40 -34.17
N GLU A 312 30.77 -44.57 -33.81
CA GLU A 312 29.79 -44.67 -32.70
C GLU A 312 30.39 -44.27 -31.35
N LYS A 313 31.68 -44.58 -31.11
CA LYS A 313 32.38 -44.12 -29.91
C LYS A 313 32.53 -42.61 -29.88
N LYS A 314 32.96 -42.00 -31.00
CA LYS A 314 33.10 -40.53 -31.11
C LYS A 314 31.75 -39.81 -30.96
N ALA A 315 30.72 -40.29 -31.64
CA ALA A 315 29.36 -39.76 -31.52
C ALA A 315 28.80 -39.90 -30.09
N GLY A 316 29.09 -41.02 -29.43
CA GLY A 316 28.73 -41.24 -28.02
C GLY A 316 29.33 -40.18 -27.09
N VAL A 317 30.64 -39.88 -27.22
CA VAL A 317 31.32 -38.87 -26.40
C VAL A 317 30.74 -37.47 -26.63
N ILE A 318 30.43 -37.11 -27.88
CA ILE A 318 29.83 -35.81 -28.21
C ILE A 318 28.41 -35.71 -27.61
N ASN A 319 27.61 -36.76 -27.75
CA ASN A 319 26.25 -36.82 -27.21
C ASN A 319 26.26 -36.75 -25.67
N GLU A 320 27.16 -37.46 -24.99
CA GLU A 320 27.33 -37.39 -23.54
C GLU A 320 27.69 -35.96 -23.07
N ARG A 321 28.58 -35.29 -23.80
CA ARG A 321 28.93 -33.89 -23.52
C ARG A 321 27.73 -32.95 -23.71
N GLN A 322 26.96 -33.13 -24.78
CA GLN A 322 25.77 -32.32 -25.05
C GLN A 322 24.69 -32.53 -23.98
N ILE A 323 24.43 -33.78 -23.61
CA ILE A 323 23.52 -34.13 -22.50
C ILE A 323 23.95 -33.42 -21.22
N SER A 324 25.24 -33.46 -20.88
CA SER A 324 25.77 -32.81 -19.67
C SER A 324 25.56 -31.29 -19.67
N ILE A 325 25.79 -30.63 -20.81
CA ILE A 325 25.55 -29.19 -20.97
C ILE A 325 24.07 -28.87 -20.78
N ASP A 326 23.19 -29.59 -21.46
CA ASP A 326 21.74 -29.36 -21.37
C ASP A 326 21.18 -29.64 -19.97
N GLU A 327 21.70 -30.67 -19.28
CA GLU A 327 21.36 -30.93 -17.89
C GLU A 327 21.78 -29.81 -16.95
N ASN A 328 22.97 -29.25 -17.16
CA ASN A 328 23.45 -28.13 -16.34
C ASN A 328 22.59 -26.89 -16.55
N GLU A 329 22.17 -26.61 -17.79
CA GLU A 329 21.26 -25.50 -18.11
C GLU A 329 19.89 -25.68 -17.46
N ILE A 330 19.31 -26.89 -17.51
CA ILE A 330 18.03 -27.19 -16.86
C ILE A 330 18.15 -27.05 -15.33
N LYS A 331 19.22 -27.59 -14.75
CA LYS A 331 19.48 -27.45 -13.30
C LYS A 331 19.64 -25.97 -12.93
N ALA A 332 20.31 -25.17 -13.73
CA ALA A 332 20.44 -23.73 -13.53
C ALA A 332 19.06 -23.05 -13.55
N ALA A 333 18.22 -23.33 -14.55
CA ALA A 333 16.88 -22.74 -14.65
C ALA A 333 16.00 -23.07 -13.43
N PHE A 334 16.05 -24.30 -12.91
CA PHE A 334 15.31 -24.67 -11.70
C PHE A 334 15.89 -24.05 -10.41
N ARG A 335 17.22 -23.89 -10.32
CA ARG A 335 17.85 -23.14 -9.22
C ARG A 335 17.44 -21.68 -9.25
N ASP A 336 17.46 -21.07 -10.42
CA ASP A 336 17.06 -19.67 -10.61
C ASP A 336 15.60 -19.48 -10.23
N LYS A 337 14.70 -20.36 -10.69
CA LYS A 337 13.29 -20.41 -10.28
C LYS A 337 13.16 -20.39 -8.75
N GLN A 338 13.89 -21.28 -8.07
CA GLN A 338 13.83 -21.39 -6.61
C GLN A 338 14.35 -20.14 -5.91
N LEU A 339 15.47 -19.58 -6.40
CA LEU A 339 16.08 -18.38 -5.85
C LEU A 339 15.13 -17.18 -5.93
N VAL A 340 14.57 -16.88 -7.11
CA VAL A 340 13.68 -15.72 -7.25
C VAL A 340 12.37 -15.88 -6.51
N LEU A 341 11.85 -17.12 -6.40
CA LEU A 341 10.67 -17.41 -5.59
C LEU A 341 10.92 -17.11 -4.10
N GLN A 342 12.07 -17.53 -3.56
CA GLN A 342 12.43 -17.25 -2.17
C GLN A 342 12.59 -15.76 -1.91
N ILE A 343 13.23 -15.02 -2.83
CA ILE A 343 13.37 -13.56 -2.73
C ILE A 343 11.99 -12.89 -2.74
N ALA A 344 11.13 -13.25 -3.69
CA ALA A 344 9.77 -12.70 -3.78
C ALA A 344 8.97 -12.93 -2.49
N LEU A 345 8.94 -14.17 -1.99
CA LEU A 345 8.24 -14.50 -0.76
C LEU A 345 8.82 -13.76 0.46
N LYS A 346 10.15 -13.75 0.62
CA LYS A 346 10.83 -13.06 1.73
C LYS A 346 10.43 -11.59 1.79
N HIS A 347 10.53 -10.87 0.68
CA HIS A 347 10.30 -9.43 0.70
C HIS A 347 8.82 -9.05 0.71
N TYR A 348 7.93 -9.84 0.08
CA TYR A 348 6.49 -9.63 0.28
C TYR A 348 6.08 -9.83 1.74
N ILE A 349 6.63 -10.85 2.42
CA ILE A 349 6.37 -11.09 3.84
C ILE A 349 6.89 -9.92 4.67
N ASN A 350 8.13 -9.47 4.44
CA ASN A 350 8.69 -8.34 5.16
C ASN A 350 7.86 -7.07 4.96
N ASN A 351 7.38 -6.80 3.74
CA ASN A 351 6.47 -5.69 3.47
C ASN A 351 5.15 -5.81 4.27
N LEU A 352 4.53 -6.99 4.25
CA LEU A 352 3.30 -7.26 5.00
C LEU A 352 3.50 -7.25 6.52
N VAL A 353 4.70 -7.48 7.02
CA VAL A 353 5.00 -7.36 8.47
C VAL A 353 5.25 -5.90 8.84
N ALA A 354 5.95 -5.15 8.00
CA ALA A 354 6.31 -3.76 8.27
C ALA A 354 5.12 -2.79 8.16
N SER A 355 4.20 -3.02 7.21
CA SER A 355 3.19 -2.02 6.81
C SER A 355 1.81 -2.58 6.55
N ASP A 356 0.80 -1.72 6.68
CA ASP A 356 -0.57 -1.97 6.24
C ASP A 356 -0.91 -1.39 4.86
N LYS A 357 -0.02 -0.58 4.27
CA LYS A 357 -0.25 0.15 3.00
C LYS A 357 -0.62 -0.80 1.85
N ASN A 358 0.08 -1.93 1.75
CA ASN A 358 -0.01 -2.88 0.65
C ASN A 358 -0.59 -4.25 1.08
N ASN A 359 -1.51 -4.29 2.06
CA ASN A 359 -2.09 -5.55 2.54
C ASN A 359 -2.74 -6.40 1.43
N ILE A 360 -3.14 -5.81 0.31
CA ILE A 360 -3.64 -6.55 -0.88
C ILE A 360 -2.61 -7.55 -1.44
N LYS A 361 -1.31 -7.37 -1.19
CA LYS A 361 -0.25 -8.29 -1.64
C LYS A 361 -0.37 -9.66 -0.96
N ILE A 362 -1.13 -9.80 0.12
CA ILE A 362 -1.42 -11.11 0.75
C ILE A 362 -2.02 -12.11 -0.25
N PHE A 363 -2.87 -11.66 -1.17
CA PHE A 363 -3.46 -12.50 -2.22
C PHE A 363 -2.38 -13.09 -3.12
N ARG A 364 -1.40 -12.27 -3.49
CA ARG A 364 -0.30 -12.72 -4.33
C ARG A 364 0.63 -13.69 -3.60
N VAL A 365 0.96 -13.38 -2.36
CA VAL A 365 1.77 -14.24 -1.49
C VAL A 365 1.14 -15.61 -1.35
N MET A 366 -0.16 -15.67 -1.03
CA MET A 366 -0.87 -16.94 -0.88
C MET A 366 -1.00 -17.71 -2.19
N ALA A 367 -1.17 -17.03 -3.33
CA ALA A 367 -1.13 -17.68 -4.64
C ALA A 367 0.23 -18.38 -4.88
N LEU A 368 1.35 -17.72 -4.58
CA LEU A 368 2.69 -18.33 -4.71
C LEU A 368 2.87 -19.55 -3.80
N PHE A 369 2.33 -19.50 -2.57
CA PHE A 369 2.33 -20.65 -1.66
C PHE A 369 1.50 -21.81 -2.19
N ILE A 370 0.28 -21.56 -2.68
CA ILE A 370 -0.63 -22.59 -3.20
C ILE A 370 -0.04 -23.22 -4.47
N GLU A 371 0.53 -22.42 -5.39
CA GLU A 371 1.20 -22.89 -6.61
C GLU A 371 2.40 -23.80 -6.31
N ASN A 372 3.05 -23.63 -5.16
CA ASN A 372 4.25 -24.35 -4.76
C ASN A 372 4.05 -25.18 -3.49
N LYS A 373 2.83 -25.68 -3.25
CA LYS A 373 2.46 -26.42 -2.03
C LYS A 373 3.32 -27.66 -1.72
N ASP A 374 3.93 -28.28 -2.74
CA ASP A 374 4.77 -29.47 -2.59
C ASP A 374 6.26 -29.13 -2.33
N ASN A 375 6.62 -27.85 -2.35
CA ASN A 375 7.99 -27.38 -2.16
C ASN A 375 8.29 -27.17 -0.68
N LYS A 376 9.20 -27.99 -0.13
CA LYS A 376 9.59 -27.98 1.29
C LYS A 376 10.11 -26.61 1.75
N SER A 377 10.94 -25.94 0.95
CA SER A 377 11.50 -24.65 1.34
C SER A 377 10.43 -23.55 1.40
N VAL A 378 9.42 -23.64 0.54
CA VAL A 378 8.27 -22.74 0.56
C VAL A 378 7.42 -23.00 1.81
N ILE A 379 7.17 -24.26 2.17
CA ILE A 379 6.47 -24.61 3.42
C ILE A 379 7.23 -24.10 4.64
N GLU A 380 8.56 -24.24 4.68
CA GLU A 380 9.40 -23.71 5.76
C GLU A 380 9.28 -22.18 5.87
N THR A 381 9.25 -21.48 4.73
CA THR A 381 9.07 -20.03 4.68
C THR A 381 7.69 -19.62 5.21
N LEU A 382 6.64 -20.35 4.85
CA LEU A 382 5.28 -20.15 5.38
C LEU A 382 5.24 -20.35 6.90
N GLN A 383 5.88 -21.41 7.39
CA GLN A 383 5.95 -21.71 8.82
C GLN A 383 6.63 -20.59 9.62
N GLN A 384 7.68 -19.97 9.06
CA GLN A 384 8.37 -18.83 9.68
C GLN A 384 7.56 -17.53 9.61
N MET A 385 6.69 -17.39 8.61
CA MET A 385 5.84 -16.21 8.41
C MET A 385 4.71 -16.14 9.43
N ILE A 386 4.01 -17.26 9.67
CA ILE A 386 2.80 -17.33 10.51
C ILE A 386 2.95 -16.60 11.86
N PRO A 387 4.01 -16.82 12.66
CA PRO A 387 4.14 -16.14 13.95
C PRO A 387 4.51 -14.65 13.84
N LYS A 388 5.06 -14.19 12.70
CA LYS A 388 5.50 -12.81 12.50
C LYS A 388 4.40 -11.89 12.00
N MET A 389 3.45 -12.43 11.23
CA MET A 389 2.39 -11.64 10.63
C MET A 389 1.16 -11.57 11.54
N SER A 390 0.55 -10.39 11.60
CA SER A 390 -0.70 -10.20 12.34
C SER A 390 -1.87 -10.95 11.71
N SER A 391 -2.69 -11.59 12.54
CA SER A 391 -3.83 -12.44 12.16
C SER A 391 -4.85 -11.74 11.25
N TYR A 392 -5.13 -10.45 11.47
CA TYR A 392 -6.13 -9.71 10.70
C TYR A 392 -5.81 -9.62 9.21
N LYS A 393 -4.53 -9.74 8.83
CA LYS A 393 -4.09 -9.70 7.42
C LYS A 393 -4.49 -10.94 6.63
N TYR A 394 -4.73 -12.06 7.31
CA TYR A 394 -5.21 -13.28 6.69
C TYR A 394 -6.73 -13.28 6.47
N ILE A 395 -7.48 -12.38 7.11
CA ILE A 395 -8.95 -12.38 7.07
C ILE A 395 -9.52 -12.33 5.64
N PRO A 396 -9.03 -11.47 4.73
CA PRO A 396 -9.50 -11.44 3.35
C PRO A 396 -9.21 -12.74 2.58
N MET A 397 -8.22 -13.53 3.03
CA MET A 397 -7.79 -14.79 2.38
C MET A 397 -8.52 -16.02 2.89
N LEU A 398 -9.23 -15.94 4.02
CA LEU A 398 -9.85 -17.12 4.63
C LEU A 398 -10.75 -17.91 3.66
N PRO A 399 -11.60 -17.29 2.81
CA PRO A 399 -12.42 -18.05 1.87
C PRO A 399 -11.61 -18.91 0.89
N GLN A 400 -10.42 -18.45 0.47
CA GLN A 400 -9.54 -19.19 -0.44
C GLN A 400 -8.66 -20.20 0.31
N LEU A 401 -8.35 -19.97 1.59
CA LEU A 401 -7.54 -20.88 2.40
C LEU A 401 -8.34 -22.07 2.93
N ILE A 402 -9.62 -21.87 3.27
CA ILE A 402 -10.47 -22.92 3.84
C ILE A 402 -10.59 -24.19 2.98
N PRO A 403 -10.66 -24.11 1.64
CA PRO A 403 -10.59 -25.30 0.78
C PRO A 403 -9.33 -26.16 0.94
N HIS A 404 -8.24 -25.62 1.51
CA HIS A 404 -6.95 -26.29 1.69
C HIS A 404 -6.73 -26.82 3.11
N ILE A 405 -7.72 -26.74 4.02
CA ILE A 405 -7.62 -27.41 5.32
C ILE A 405 -7.60 -28.92 5.14
N SER A 406 -6.80 -29.61 5.95
CA SER A 406 -6.53 -31.04 5.79
C SER A 406 -6.32 -31.71 7.14
N ASN A 407 -6.86 -32.90 7.33
CA ASN A 407 -6.59 -33.73 8.52
C ASN A 407 -5.49 -34.77 8.25
N ASN A 408 -4.92 -34.78 7.05
CA ASN A 408 -3.86 -35.70 6.67
C ASN A 408 -2.51 -35.25 7.27
N PRO A 409 -1.86 -36.07 8.11
CA PRO A 409 -0.56 -35.73 8.70
C PRO A 409 0.59 -35.64 7.68
N ASN A 410 0.40 -36.15 6.45
CA ASN A 410 1.39 -36.03 5.37
C ASN A 410 1.20 -34.76 4.52
N ASP A 411 0.09 -34.03 4.71
CA ASP A 411 -0.16 -32.76 4.03
C ASP A 411 0.40 -31.59 4.86
N PHE A 412 1.71 -31.36 4.73
CA PHE A 412 2.41 -30.32 5.46
C PHE A 412 1.90 -28.91 5.15
N PHE A 413 1.45 -28.68 3.91
CA PHE A 413 0.87 -27.39 3.51
C PHE A 413 -0.49 -27.18 4.21
N GLY A 414 -1.39 -28.17 4.14
CA GLY A 414 -2.67 -28.13 4.82
C GLY A 414 -2.54 -27.93 6.34
N GLN A 415 -1.50 -28.47 6.96
CA GLN A 415 -1.20 -28.22 8.37
C GLN A 415 -0.82 -26.76 8.67
N GLN A 416 -0.07 -26.08 7.79
CA GLN A 416 0.21 -24.66 7.97
C GLN A 416 -1.06 -23.83 7.77
N ILE A 417 -1.92 -24.20 6.83
CA ILE A 417 -3.23 -23.55 6.65
C ILE A 417 -4.09 -23.73 7.90
N ASN A 418 -4.17 -24.93 8.47
CA ASN A 418 -4.90 -25.17 9.72
C ASN A 418 -4.41 -24.24 10.84
N ARG A 419 -3.10 -23.99 10.97
CA ARG A 419 -2.54 -23.05 11.96
C ARG A 419 -3.03 -21.61 11.73
N ILE A 420 -3.04 -21.14 10.49
CA ILE A 420 -3.56 -19.82 10.14
C ILE A 420 -5.05 -19.71 10.52
N ILE A 421 -5.84 -20.72 10.15
CA ILE A 421 -7.28 -20.75 10.45
C ILE A 421 -7.53 -20.81 11.95
N GLU A 422 -6.77 -21.60 12.71
CA GLU A 422 -6.87 -21.68 14.17
C GLU A 422 -6.54 -20.34 14.84
N GLN A 423 -5.46 -19.67 14.40
CA GLN A 423 -5.09 -18.34 14.89
C GLN A 423 -6.18 -17.31 14.58
N CYS A 424 -6.64 -17.24 13.33
CA CYS A 424 -7.71 -16.32 12.93
C CYS A 424 -9.05 -16.63 13.63
N SER A 425 -9.33 -17.90 13.93
CA SER A 425 -10.53 -18.28 14.69
C SER A 425 -10.45 -17.84 16.14
N THR A 426 -9.23 -17.75 16.68
CA THR A 426 -9.00 -17.30 18.05
C THR A 426 -9.10 -15.78 18.14
N ASP A 427 -8.43 -15.09 17.22
CA ASP A 427 -8.28 -13.63 17.23
C ASP A 427 -9.49 -12.90 16.62
N HIS A 428 -10.14 -13.53 15.63
CA HIS A 428 -11.21 -12.93 14.82
C HIS A 428 -12.38 -13.91 14.63
N PRO A 429 -13.05 -14.34 15.72
CA PRO A 429 -14.07 -15.39 15.66
C PRO A 429 -15.25 -15.00 14.76
N HIS A 430 -15.67 -13.73 14.75
CA HIS A 430 -16.76 -13.24 13.90
C HIS A 430 -16.50 -13.37 12.40
N HIS A 431 -15.23 -13.35 11.97
CA HIS A 431 -14.88 -13.49 10.56
C HIS A 431 -14.61 -14.94 10.16
N THR A 432 -14.01 -15.72 11.06
CA THR A 432 -13.50 -17.05 10.73
C THR A 432 -14.53 -18.15 11.03
N LEU A 433 -15.26 -18.05 12.15
CA LEU A 433 -16.21 -19.09 12.55
C LEU A 433 -17.32 -19.28 11.53
N PRO A 434 -17.97 -18.26 10.94
CA PRO A 434 -19.03 -18.48 9.94
C PRO A 434 -18.59 -19.38 8.78
N LEU A 435 -17.34 -19.24 8.33
CA LEU A 435 -16.78 -20.04 7.25
C LEU A 435 -16.51 -21.49 7.69
N LEU A 436 -16.00 -21.70 8.90
CA LEU A 436 -15.85 -23.05 9.48
C LEU A 436 -17.21 -23.72 9.73
N LEU A 437 -18.19 -22.97 10.21
CA LEU A 437 -19.53 -23.46 10.49
C LEU A 437 -20.26 -23.87 9.20
N ALA A 438 -20.02 -23.18 8.09
CA ALA A 438 -20.51 -23.60 6.78
C ALA A 438 -19.98 -25.01 6.42
N LEU A 439 -18.71 -25.32 6.70
CA LEU A 439 -18.14 -26.66 6.47
C LEU A 439 -18.67 -27.72 7.43
N VAL A 440 -18.86 -27.36 8.71
CA VAL A 440 -19.45 -28.25 9.72
C VAL A 440 -20.90 -28.59 9.35
N ASN A 441 -21.65 -27.60 8.87
CA ASN A 441 -23.05 -27.73 8.50
C ASN A 441 -23.28 -28.19 7.05
N ALA A 442 -22.22 -28.41 6.26
CA ALA A 442 -22.32 -28.71 4.83
C ALA A 442 -23.18 -29.94 4.49
N ASN A 443 -23.38 -30.86 5.45
CA ASN A 443 -24.19 -32.05 5.28
C ASN A 443 -25.56 -31.98 5.99
N LYS A 444 -25.92 -30.85 6.61
CA LYS A 444 -27.19 -30.71 7.36
C LYS A 444 -28.43 -30.68 6.48
N ASP A 445 -28.29 -30.38 5.19
CA ASP A 445 -29.40 -30.47 4.23
C ASP A 445 -30.03 -31.87 4.15
N ARG A 446 -29.30 -32.92 4.55
CA ARG A 446 -29.81 -34.30 4.63
C ARG A 446 -30.93 -34.47 5.65
N GLU A 447 -31.00 -33.62 6.67
CA GLU A 447 -32.04 -33.67 7.68
C GLU A 447 -33.38 -33.14 7.15
N TYR A 448 -33.34 -32.33 6.08
CA TYR A 448 -34.51 -31.65 5.50
C TYR A 448 -34.85 -32.14 4.08
N THR A 449 -33.93 -32.84 3.41
CA THR A 449 -34.10 -33.32 2.03
C THR A 449 -33.82 -34.82 1.92
N ASN A 450 -34.57 -35.53 1.06
CA ASN A 450 -34.38 -36.97 0.78
C ASN A 450 -33.11 -37.29 -0.04
N SER A 451 -32.15 -36.35 -0.14
CA SER A 451 -30.97 -36.49 -0.98
C SER A 451 -29.90 -37.36 -0.33
N LYS A 452 -29.54 -38.47 -0.99
CA LYS A 452 -28.49 -39.41 -0.56
C LYS A 452 -27.09 -39.07 -1.09
N LYS A 453 -26.85 -37.87 -1.66
CA LYS A 453 -25.53 -37.54 -2.21
C LYS A 453 -24.48 -37.49 -1.09
N LEU A 454 -23.55 -38.45 -1.13
CA LEU A 454 -22.39 -38.53 -0.26
C LEU A 454 -21.42 -37.39 -0.60
N GLY A 455 -21.19 -36.52 0.37
CA GLY A 455 -20.11 -35.54 0.38
C GLY A 455 -19.45 -35.51 1.75
N ALA A 456 -19.02 -36.67 2.26
CA ALA A 456 -18.09 -36.70 3.38
C ALA A 456 -16.75 -36.13 2.90
N ASN A 457 -16.64 -34.82 2.93
CA ASN A 457 -15.42 -34.12 2.59
C ASN A 457 -14.50 -34.19 3.81
N ASP A 458 -13.26 -34.64 3.63
CA ASP A 458 -12.20 -34.62 4.65
C ASP A 458 -12.13 -33.25 5.37
N ARG A 459 -12.36 -32.18 4.62
CA ARG A 459 -12.50 -30.79 5.09
C ARG A 459 -13.54 -30.59 6.19
N SER A 460 -14.72 -31.21 6.10
CA SER A 460 -15.75 -31.12 7.14
C SER A 460 -15.28 -31.77 8.43
N ALA A 461 -14.55 -32.89 8.35
CA ALA A 461 -13.96 -33.53 9.53
C ALA A 461 -12.87 -32.65 10.16
N THR A 462 -12.01 -32.02 9.34
CA THR A 462 -11.02 -31.04 9.81
C THR A 462 -11.68 -29.84 10.50
N ALA A 463 -12.71 -29.26 9.90
CA ALA A 463 -13.45 -28.13 10.49
C ALA A 463 -14.08 -28.51 11.84
N VAL A 464 -14.68 -29.71 11.95
CA VAL A 464 -15.19 -30.24 13.22
C VAL A 464 -14.08 -30.38 14.27
N ALA A 465 -12.89 -30.85 13.88
CA ALA A 465 -11.75 -30.97 14.78
C ALA A 465 -11.27 -29.59 15.30
N ILE A 466 -11.18 -28.59 14.42
CA ILE A 466 -10.82 -27.21 14.78
C ILE A 466 -11.86 -26.63 15.75
N ILE A 467 -13.17 -26.75 15.45
CA ILE A 467 -14.24 -26.29 16.33
C ILE A 467 -14.19 -26.99 17.70
N LYS A 468 -13.93 -28.29 17.74
CA LYS A 468 -13.77 -29.05 18.98
C LYS A 468 -12.59 -28.54 19.82
N LYS A 469 -11.51 -28.07 19.18
CA LYS A 469 -10.37 -27.43 19.85
C LYS A 469 -10.76 -26.06 20.41
N LEU A 470 -11.44 -25.23 19.62
CA LEU A 470 -11.89 -23.89 20.03
C LEU A 470 -12.90 -23.94 21.18
N ARG A 471 -13.77 -24.94 21.23
CA ARG A 471 -14.69 -25.14 22.37
C ARG A 471 -14.00 -25.40 23.72
N LYS A 472 -12.70 -25.74 23.70
CA LYS A 472 -11.90 -25.94 24.92
C LYS A 472 -11.24 -24.65 25.42
N THR A 473 -11.37 -23.54 24.69
CA THR A 473 -10.80 -22.23 25.06
C THR A 473 -11.89 -21.31 25.63
N HIS A 474 -11.54 -20.06 25.92
CA HIS A 474 -12.49 -19.02 26.33
C HIS A 474 -13.59 -18.74 25.29
N LEU A 475 -13.42 -19.20 24.05
CA LEU A 475 -14.36 -19.01 22.94
C LEU A 475 -15.52 -20.02 22.92
N ARG A 476 -15.65 -20.88 23.94
CA ARG A 476 -16.73 -21.87 24.01
C ARG A 476 -18.11 -21.24 23.81
N ASN A 477 -18.40 -20.14 24.51
CA ASN A 477 -19.72 -19.50 24.49
C ASN A 477 -20.08 -18.97 23.10
N ILE A 478 -19.18 -18.21 22.47
CA ILE A 478 -19.38 -17.67 21.12
C ILE A 478 -19.53 -18.79 20.09
N VAL A 479 -18.71 -19.84 20.16
CA VAL A 479 -18.80 -21.00 19.26
C VAL A 479 -20.15 -21.71 19.39
N ASP A 480 -20.59 -22.01 20.62
CA ASP A 480 -21.84 -22.71 20.87
C ASP A 480 -23.06 -21.86 20.47
N ARG A 481 -23.02 -20.54 20.73
CA ARG A 481 -24.07 -19.60 20.33
C ARG A 481 -24.15 -19.43 18.81
N MET A 482 -23.01 -19.27 18.12
CA MET A 482 -22.96 -19.19 16.65
C MET A 482 -23.44 -20.49 16.00
N LEU A 483 -23.09 -21.66 16.56
CA LEU A 483 -23.61 -22.93 16.10
C LEU A 483 -25.13 -23.02 16.24
N LYS A 484 -25.66 -22.68 17.43
CA LYS A 484 -27.11 -22.69 17.67
C LYS A 484 -27.84 -21.73 16.73
N LEU A 485 -27.28 -20.54 16.49
CA LEU A 485 -27.81 -19.60 15.51
C LEU A 485 -27.78 -20.19 14.10
N SER A 486 -26.65 -20.76 13.67
CA SER A 486 -26.52 -21.34 12.33
C SER A 486 -27.55 -22.46 12.08
N GLU A 487 -27.80 -23.30 13.09
CA GLU A 487 -28.83 -24.34 13.03
C GLU A 487 -30.24 -23.79 12.93
N ALA A 488 -30.55 -22.77 13.74
CA ALA A 488 -31.85 -22.13 13.71
C ALA A 488 -32.11 -21.44 12.36
N LEU A 489 -31.08 -20.83 11.76
CA LEU A 489 -31.18 -20.21 10.43
C LEU A 489 -31.34 -21.25 9.32
N ILE A 490 -30.65 -22.38 9.38
CA ILE A 490 -30.84 -23.50 8.44
C ILE A 490 -32.27 -24.03 8.53
N GLU A 491 -32.76 -24.31 9.74
CA GLU A 491 -34.14 -24.79 9.95
C GLU A 491 -35.17 -23.77 9.43
N LEU A 492 -34.94 -22.48 9.66
CA LEU A 492 -35.79 -21.40 9.16
C LEU A 492 -35.75 -21.29 7.64
N ALA A 493 -34.60 -21.51 6.99
CA ALA A 493 -34.48 -21.47 5.53
C ALA A 493 -35.31 -22.58 4.84
N TYR A 494 -35.49 -23.72 5.51
CA TYR A 494 -36.35 -24.82 5.03
C TYR A 494 -37.83 -24.67 5.46
N TYR A 495 -38.19 -23.62 6.19
CA TYR A 495 -39.58 -23.36 6.55
C TYR A 495 -40.39 -22.98 5.30
N VAL A 496 -41.37 -23.81 4.96
CA VAL A 496 -42.37 -23.49 3.94
C VAL A 496 -43.67 -23.06 4.65
N PRO A 497 -44.10 -21.79 4.51
CA PRO A 497 -45.34 -21.34 5.11
C PRO A 497 -46.54 -22.00 4.43
N VAL A 498 -47.55 -22.39 5.22
CA VAL A 498 -48.82 -22.87 4.67
C VAL A 498 -49.58 -21.66 4.12
N LEU A 499 -49.74 -21.60 2.81
CA LEU A 499 -50.46 -20.52 2.13
C LEU A 499 -51.98 -20.66 2.38
N THR A 500 -52.49 -20.10 3.47
CA THR A 500 -53.93 -19.85 3.61
C THR A 500 -54.34 -18.65 2.76
N SER A 501 -55.43 -18.77 2.00
CA SER A 501 -55.82 -18.00 0.80
C SER A 501 -56.10 -16.49 0.95
N THR A 502 -55.42 -15.76 1.83
CA THR A 502 -55.65 -14.33 2.03
C THR A 502 -54.34 -13.56 2.02
N ARG A 503 -54.31 -12.52 1.18
CA ARG A 503 -53.25 -11.54 0.89
C ARG A 503 -52.70 -10.82 2.14
N LYS A 504 -52.08 -11.54 3.08
CA LYS A 504 -51.29 -10.92 4.16
C LYS A 504 -49.82 -11.17 3.83
N ASN A 505 -49.09 -10.09 3.52
CA ASN A 505 -47.63 -10.12 3.30
C ASN A 505 -46.84 -10.35 4.61
N GLN A 506 -47.43 -11.01 5.59
CA GLN A 506 -46.87 -11.26 6.90
C GLN A 506 -47.10 -12.73 7.25
N PHE A 507 -46.02 -13.42 7.55
CA PHE A 507 -46.02 -14.83 7.96
C PHE A 507 -45.53 -14.94 9.38
N GLU A 508 -46.28 -15.64 10.22
CA GLU A 508 -45.83 -15.94 11.59
C GLU A 508 -45.00 -17.22 11.58
N ILE A 509 -43.84 -17.18 12.23
CA ILE A 509 -42.97 -18.36 12.37
C ILE A 509 -43.49 -19.16 13.57
N PRO A 510 -43.78 -20.47 13.43
CA PRO A 510 -44.29 -21.26 14.54
C PRO A 510 -43.30 -21.34 15.73
N ASN A 511 -43.82 -21.32 16.97
CA ASN A 511 -43.01 -21.37 18.20
C ASN A 511 -42.11 -22.61 18.34
N ARG A 512 -42.35 -23.68 17.56
CA ARG A 512 -41.52 -24.90 17.56
C ARG A 512 -40.13 -24.71 16.93
N TYR A 513 -39.94 -23.69 16.09
CA TYR A 513 -38.67 -23.46 15.40
C TYR A 513 -37.59 -22.94 16.35
N LYS A 514 -36.35 -23.42 16.20
CA LYS A 514 -35.20 -23.07 17.05
C LYS A 514 -34.89 -21.57 17.09
N ILE A 515 -35.33 -20.79 16.08
CA ILE A 515 -35.13 -19.35 16.00
C ILE A 515 -35.70 -18.60 17.20
N HIS A 516 -36.82 -19.06 17.76
CA HIS A 516 -37.41 -18.47 18.99
C HIS A 516 -36.52 -18.67 20.22
N GLY A 517 -35.61 -19.64 20.19
CA GLY A 517 -34.62 -19.91 21.24
C GLY A 517 -33.34 -19.07 21.14
N ILE A 518 -33.24 -18.19 20.14
CA ILE A 518 -32.16 -17.22 19.98
C ILE A 518 -32.60 -15.92 20.67
N LYS A 519 -32.16 -15.72 21.91
CA LYS A 519 -32.47 -14.52 22.70
C LYS A 519 -31.20 -14.06 23.41
N ARG A 520 -30.92 -12.75 23.37
CA ARG A 520 -29.81 -12.09 24.09
C ARG A 520 -28.43 -12.68 23.76
N PHE A 521 -28.15 -12.91 22.48
CA PHE A 521 -26.80 -13.25 22.02
C PHE A 521 -26.08 -11.93 21.72
N GLU A 522 -25.19 -11.53 22.62
CA GLU A 522 -24.43 -10.27 22.51
C GLU A 522 -23.09 -10.44 21.80
N ASP A 523 -22.60 -11.68 21.71
CA ASP A 523 -21.29 -12.07 21.20
C ASP A 523 -21.36 -12.77 19.84
N VAL A 524 -22.49 -12.67 19.13
CA VAL A 524 -22.69 -13.34 17.84
C VAL A 524 -22.74 -12.34 16.70
N LEU A 525 -22.07 -12.66 15.59
CA LEU A 525 -22.13 -11.86 14.37
C LEU A 525 -23.57 -11.81 13.84
N VAL A 526 -24.05 -10.60 13.57
CA VAL A 526 -25.25 -10.38 12.77
C VAL A 526 -24.90 -10.57 11.30
N PRO A 527 -25.47 -11.57 10.57
CA PRO A 527 -25.04 -11.90 9.20
C PRO A 527 -25.18 -10.75 8.19
N THR A 528 -26.06 -9.79 8.45
CA THR A 528 -26.28 -8.62 7.59
C THR A 528 -25.37 -7.43 7.92
N CYS A 529 -24.59 -7.50 9.00
CA CYS A 529 -23.64 -6.45 9.39
C CYS A 529 -22.22 -6.80 8.95
N SER A 530 -21.56 -5.86 8.27
CA SER A 530 -20.15 -5.99 7.90
C SER A 530 -19.28 -5.40 8.99
N ILE A 531 -18.63 -6.26 9.76
CA ILE A 531 -17.68 -5.86 10.79
C ILE A 531 -16.29 -5.67 10.14
N PRO A 532 -15.55 -4.58 10.39
CA PRO A 532 -14.16 -4.46 9.94
C PRO A 532 -13.24 -5.34 10.81
N PRO A 533 -12.19 -5.98 10.24
CA PRO A 533 -11.20 -6.71 11.02
C PRO A 533 -10.49 -5.81 12.02
N SER A 534 -10.48 -6.20 13.30
CA SER A 534 -9.83 -5.44 14.37
C SER A 534 -8.33 -5.71 14.40
N ARG A 535 -7.50 -4.67 14.52
CA ARG A 535 -6.04 -4.84 14.64
C ARG A 535 -5.60 -5.28 16.04
N THR A 536 -6.43 -5.03 17.04
CA THR A 536 -6.15 -5.35 18.45
C THR A 536 -6.85 -6.62 18.91
N ASN A 537 -7.48 -7.35 17.99
CA ASN A 537 -8.26 -8.57 18.26
C ASN A 537 -9.43 -8.34 19.24
N THR A 538 -9.92 -7.10 19.32
CA THR A 538 -11.06 -6.74 20.20
C THR A 538 -12.26 -6.30 19.37
N TYR A 539 -13.43 -6.80 19.74
CA TYR A 539 -14.71 -6.63 19.03
C TYR A 539 -15.82 -6.05 19.93
N ASN A 540 -15.47 -5.52 21.10
CA ASN A 540 -16.43 -5.08 22.12
C ASN A 540 -17.10 -3.72 21.81
N THR A 541 -16.56 -2.97 20.83
CA THR A 541 -16.93 -1.57 20.55
C THR A 541 -17.55 -1.39 19.16
N ILE A 542 -17.92 -2.49 18.50
CA ILE A 542 -18.47 -2.45 17.15
C ILE A 542 -19.98 -2.43 17.29
N GLU A 543 -20.53 -1.22 17.34
CA GLU A 543 -21.98 -0.92 17.35
C GLU A 543 -22.67 -1.33 16.05
#